data_AF-A0A4Q5ZA84-F1
#
_entry.id   AF-A0A4Q5ZA84-F1
#
_cell.length_a   1.000
_cell.length_b   1.000
_cell.length_c   1.000
_cell.angle_alpha   90.00
_cell.angle_beta   90.00
_cell.angle_gamma   90.00
#
_symmetry.space_group_name_H-M   'P 1'
#
loop_
_entity.id
_entity.type
_entity.pdbx_description
1 polymer ?
#
loop_
_entity_poly.entity_id
_entity_poly.type
_entity_poly.pdbx_seq_one_letter_code
_entity_poly.pdbx_strand_id
1 'polypeptide(L)'
;MAVIKKTDIDALLKAENGLCVSIFVPTHKVGAEVLEGGDMTIFRNRVREAREVLASEHKMSDRDIQELMKPAEDLIADTNFWRHQNNGLAVFISKGFSKHFNLPVSVEERVVVLDHFYVLPVLPALHYGFRFLVLALDRNHVELYEATADQIRPLNAGKIMPETMHEALKFDVKGNDQDFHNSTTTVNGSNIVHGAGSSKGDEEHERVREWLQEVNTGLDTILHNETVPLVLAGVDHVCGIFRNVTKYKHVVDGNIHLDNNRQNQQAMHQQALQLV
;
A
#
# COMPACT_ATOMS: atom_id res chain seq x y z
N MET A 1 -12.38 -7.02 -9.32
CA MET A 1 -12.86 -5.80 -8.65
C MET A 1 -11.99 -4.65 -9.10
N ALA A 2 -12.57 -3.67 -9.79
CA ALA A 2 -11.81 -2.50 -10.26
C ALA A 2 -11.69 -1.49 -9.12
N VAL A 3 -10.55 -1.54 -8.41
CA VAL A 3 -10.14 -0.44 -7.53
C VAL A 3 -9.80 0.74 -8.44
N ILE A 4 -10.35 1.91 -8.13
CA ILE A 4 -10.05 3.15 -8.85
C ILE A 4 -8.53 3.36 -8.89
N LYS A 5 -7.99 3.73 -10.06
CA LYS A 5 -6.55 3.94 -10.24
C LYS A 5 -6.23 5.42 -10.40
N LYS A 6 -4.95 5.78 -10.17
CA LYS A 6 -4.45 7.14 -10.44
C LYS A 6 -4.73 7.59 -11.88
N THR A 7 -4.58 6.70 -12.85
CA THR A 7 -4.90 6.97 -14.27
C THR A 7 -6.38 7.29 -14.50
N ASP A 8 -7.27 6.75 -13.68
CA ASP A 8 -8.70 7.06 -13.76
C ASP A 8 -8.99 8.46 -13.25
N ILE A 9 -8.34 8.87 -12.16
CA ILE A 9 -8.43 10.24 -11.63
C ILE A 9 -7.85 11.24 -12.63
N ASP A 10 -6.69 10.95 -13.22
CA ASP A 10 -6.09 11.80 -14.24
C ASP A 10 -7.01 11.99 -15.45
N ALA A 11 -7.78 10.96 -15.82
CA ALA A 11 -8.77 11.04 -16.89
C ALA A 11 -9.97 11.92 -16.50
N LEU A 12 -10.43 11.86 -15.25
CA LEU A 12 -11.50 12.73 -14.74
C LEU A 12 -11.05 14.20 -14.70
N LEU A 13 -9.82 14.46 -14.25
CA LEU A 13 -9.28 15.81 -14.16
C LEU A 13 -9.06 16.47 -15.53
N LYS A 14 -8.79 15.67 -16.57
CA LYS A 14 -8.61 16.16 -17.95
C LYS A 14 -9.91 16.35 -18.73
N ALA A 15 -11.04 15.93 -18.18
CA ALA A 15 -12.33 16.01 -18.86
C ALA A 15 -12.88 17.43 -18.77
N GLU A 16 -12.55 18.29 -19.74
CA GLU A 16 -12.99 19.70 -19.82
C GLU A 16 -14.12 19.91 -20.85
N ASN A 17 -15.13 19.04 -20.86
CA ASN A 17 -16.20 19.07 -21.88
C ASN A 17 -17.48 19.80 -21.40
N GLY A 18 -17.32 20.96 -20.77
CA GLY A 18 -18.44 21.78 -20.28
C GLY A 18 -18.91 21.36 -18.88
N LEU A 19 -20.23 21.30 -18.67
CA LEU A 19 -20.78 20.94 -17.36
C LEU A 19 -20.51 19.46 -17.03
N CYS A 20 -19.94 19.26 -15.86
CA CYS A 20 -19.58 18.00 -15.25
C CYS A 20 -20.53 17.71 -14.08
N VAL A 21 -21.25 16.61 -14.19
CA VAL A 21 -22.14 16.09 -13.15
C VAL A 21 -21.42 14.97 -12.41
N SER A 22 -21.27 15.12 -11.10
CA SER A 22 -20.75 14.11 -10.18
C SER A 22 -21.84 13.68 -9.21
N ILE A 23 -22.18 12.39 -9.19
CA ILE A 23 -23.19 11.80 -8.30
C ILE A 23 -22.53 10.76 -7.40
N PHE A 24 -22.79 10.86 -6.10
CA PHE A 24 -22.29 9.96 -5.06
C PHE A 24 -23.46 9.36 -4.29
N VAL A 25 -23.45 8.04 -4.13
CA VAL A 25 -24.49 7.31 -3.41
C VAL A 25 -23.84 6.20 -2.57
N PRO A 26 -24.19 6.06 -1.28
CA PRO A 26 -23.80 4.89 -0.51
C PRO A 26 -24.51 3.65 -1.07
N THR A 27 -23.79 2.53 -1.21
CA THR A 27 -24.36 1.27 -1.69
C THR A 27 -24.00 0.12 -0.75
N HIS A 28 -24.66 -1.02 -0.92
CA HIS A 28 -24.50 -2.17 -0.04
C HIS A 28 -24.14 -3.43 -0.83
N LYS A 29 -23.27 -4.27 -0.24
CA LYS A 29 -22.88 -5.57 -0.83
C LYS A 29 -23.94 -6.65 -0.64
N VAL A 30 -24.59 -6.65 0.52
CA VAL A 30 -25.55 -7.64 0.98
C VAL A 30 -26.53 -6.94 1.92
N GLY A 31 -27.80 -7.29 1.87
CA GLY A 31 -28.82 -6.68 2.74
C GLY A 31 -30.18 -6.57 2.06
N ALA A 32 -31.18 -6.18 2.84
CA ALA A 32 -32.53 -5.91 2.34
C ALA A 32 -32.49 -4.77 1.31
N GLU A 33 -31.61 -3.80 1.49
CA GLU A 33 -31.41 -2.65 0.60
C GLU A 33 -31.01 -3.07 -0.83
N VAL A 34 -30.25 -4.16 -0.97
CA VAL A 34 -29.87 -4.73 -2.28
C VAL A 34 -31.01 -5.57 -2.86
N LEU A 35 -31.68 -6.36 -2.01
CA LEU A 35 -32.75 -7.26 -2.42
C LEU A 35 -34.05 -6.52 -2.79
N GLU A 36 -34.30 -5.38 -2.16
CA GLU A 36 -35.49 -4.53 -2.33
C GLU A 36 -35.25 -3.35 -3.28
N GLY A 37 -34.03 -3.18 -3.81
CA GLY A 37 -33.70 -2.10 -4.74
C GLY A 37 -33.65 -0.71 -4.11
N GLY A 38 -33.32 -0.64 -2.82
CA GLY A 38 -33.12 0.61 -2.07
C GLY A 38 -32.01 1.46 -2.68
N ASP A 39 -30.85 0.87 -2.94
CA ASP A 39 -29.69 1.57 -3.54
C ASP A 39 -30.04 2.20 -4.91
N MET A 40 -30.75 1.46 -5.76
CA MET A 40 -31.23 1.94 -7.06
C MET A 40 -32.21 3.12 -6.89
N THR A 41 -33.07 3.07 -5.87
CA THR A 41 -34.04 4.13 -5.59
C THR A 41 -33.35 5.41 -5.13
N ILE A 42 -32.33 5.29 -4.28
CA ILE A 42 -31.49 6.41 -3.84
C ILE A 42 -30.81 7.06 -5.05
N PHE A 43 -30.17 6.26 -5.91
CA PHE A 43 -29.53 6.78 -7.11
C PHE A 43 -30.51 7.44 -8.08
N ARG A 44 -31.70 6.87 -8.29
CA ARG A 44 -32.74 7.50 -9.11
C ARG A 44 -33.15 8.87 -8.58
N ASN A 45 -33.26 9.02 -7.26
CA ASN A 45 -33.56 10.32 -6.65
C ASN A 45 -32.44 11.33 -6.91
N ARG A 46 -31.17 10.91 -6.85
CA ARG A 46 -30.02 11.79 -7.16
C ARG A 46 -29.91 12.14 -8.64
N VAL A 47 -30.27 11.23 -9.53
CA VAL A 47 -30.37 11.54 -10.97
C VAL A 47 -31.46 12.60 -11.21
N ARG A 48 -32.58 12.53 -10.49
CA ARG A 48 -33.64 13.55 -10.57
C ARG A 48 -33.14 14.91 -10.05
N GLU A 49 -32.47 14.94 -8.90
CA GLU A 49 -31.89 16.17 -8.35
C GLU A 49 -30.86 16.79 -9.32
N ALA A 50 -29.98 15.98 -9.93
CA ALA A 50 -29.04 16.46 -10.93
C ALA A 50 -29.73 17.14 -12.11
N ARG A 51 -30.84 16.59 -12.60
CA ARG A 51 -31.67 17.19 -13.66
C ARG A 51 -32.26 18.53 -13.21
N GLU A 52 -32.74 18.63 -11.97
CA GLU A 52 -33.29 19.86 -11.41
C GLU A 52 -32.23 20.95 -11.31
N VAL A 53 -31.01 20.63 -10.84
CA VAL A 53 -29.88 21.56 -10.76
C VAL A 53 -29.47 22.06 -12.15
N LEU A 54 -29.35 21.16 -13.13
CA LEU A 54 -29.03 21.52 -14.52
C LEU A 54 -30.08 22.46 -15.14
N ALA A 55 -31.37 22.23 -14.88
CA ALA A 55 -32.45 23.05 -15.40
C ALA A 55 -32.53 24.42 -14.71
N SER A 56 -32.48 24.45 -13.38
CA SER A 56 -32.75 25.65 -12.59
C SER A 56 -31.53 26.58 -12.47
N GLU A 57 -30.36 26.03 -12.20
CA GLU A 57 -29.14 26.81 -11.95
C GLU A 57 -28.38 27.10 -13.25
N HIS A 58 -28.29 26.10 -14.14
CA HIS A 58 -27.54 26.20 -15.39
C HIS A 58 -28.40 26.51 -16.61
N LYS A 59 -29.73 26.59 -16.47
CA LYS A 59 -30.69 26.94 -17.54
C LYS A 59 -30.54 26.08 -18.80
N MET A 60 -30.14 24.83 -18.61
CA MET A 60 -29.95 23.88 -19.71
C MET A 60 -31.31 23.43 -20.25
N SER A 61 -31.41 23.18 -21.56
CA SER A 61 -32.68 22.75 -22.16
C SER A 61 -33.02 21.32 -21.76
N ASP A 62 -34.32 20.98 -21.64
CA ASP A 62 -34.75 19.62 -21.28
C ASP A 62 -34.19 18.55 -22.21
N ARG A 63 -34.04 18.88 -23.50
CA ARG A 63 -33.45 17.99 -24.51
C ARG A 63 -31.98 17.71 -24.20
N ASP A 64 -31.19 18.74 -23.93
CA ASP A 64 -29.77 18.58 -23.65
C ASP A 64 -29.56 17.85 -22.30
N ILE A 65 -30.40 18.15 -21.30
CA ILE A 65 -30.39 17.45 -20.00
C ILE A 65 -30.67 15.96 -20.21
N GLN A 66 -31.67 15.62 -21.03
CA GLN A 66 -31.99 14.23 -21.32
C GLN A 66 -30.83 13.51 -22.04
N GLU A 67 -30.19 14.16 -23.00
CA GLU A 67 -29.04 13.59 -23.70
C GLU A 67 -27.84 13.39 -22.74
N LEU A 68 -27.55 14.38 -21.90
CA LEU A 68 -26.46 14.33 -20.92
C LEU A 68 -26.70 13.24 -19.88
N MET A 69 -27.91 13.14 -19.32
CA MET A 69 -28.22 12.23 -18.21
C MET A 69 -28.57 10.80 -18.65
N LYS A 70 -28.69 10.54 -19.96
CA LYS A 70 -28.97 9.22 -20.51
C LYS A 70 -28.06 8.10 -19.95
N PRO A 71 -26.73 8.28 -19.81
CA PRO A 71 -25.88 7.23 -19.22
C PRO A 71 -26.25 6.86 -17.78
N ALA A 72 -26.78 7.81 -16.99
CA ALA A 72 -27.27 7.53 -15.64
C ALA A 72 -28.58 6.73 -15.68
N GLU A 73 -29.46 7.05 -16.63
CA GLU A 73 -30.73 6.33 -16.82
C GLU A 73 -30.50 4.89 -17.28
N ASP A 74 -29.55 4.69 -18.20
CA ASP A 74 -29.12 3.37 -18.65
C ASP A 74 -28.57 2.54 -17.47
N LEU A 75 -27.83 3.17 -16.55
CA LEU A 75 -27.32 2.53 -15.34
C LEU A 75 -28.44 2.13 -14.35
N ILE A 76 -29.50 2.94 -14.23
CA ILE A 76 -30.69 2.59 -13.43
C ILE A 76 -31.38 1.33 -14.00
N ALA A 77 -31.39 1.17 -15.32
CA ALA A 77 -32.01 0.03 -15.98
C ALA A 77 -31.18 -1.28 -15.90
N ASP A 78 -29.89 -1.19 -15.55
CA ASP A 78 -29.00 -2.35 -15.49
C ASP A 78 -29.14 -3.11 -14.15
N THR A 79 -30.05 -4.08 -14.12
CA THR A 79 -30.24 -4.97 -12.96
C THR A 79 -28.98 -5.76 -12.57
N ASN A 80 -28.11 -6.10 -13.52
CA ASN A 80 -26.89 -6.87 -13.22
C ASN A 80 -25.86 -6.02 -12.50
N PHE A 81 -25.78 -4.73 -12.86
CA PHE A 81 -24.97 -3.75 -12.16
C PHE A 81 -25.40 -3.62 -10.69
N TRP A 82 -26.69 -3.44 -10.41
CA TRP A 82 -27.21 -3.26 -9.04
C TRP A 82 -27.06 -4.50 -8.16
N ARG A 83 -26.97 -5.70 -8.77
CA ARG A 83 -26.71 -6.95 -8.02
C ARG A 83 -25.26 -7.09 -7.53
N HIS A 84 -24.33 -6.32 -8.07
CA HIS A 84 -22.89 -6.43 -7.77
C HIS A 84 -22.31 -5.10 -7.28
N GLN A 85 -23.00 -4.47 -6.34
CA GLN A 85 -22.54 -3.23 -5.71
C GLN A 85 -21.52 -3.49 -4.59
N ASN A 86 -20.85 -2.42 -4.22
CA ASN A 86 -19.85 -2.41 -3.16
C ASN A 86 -20.38 -1.54 -2.00
N ASN A 87 -19.53 -0.76 -1.34
CA ASN A 87 -19.96 0.07 -0.22
C ASN A 87 -20.37 1.49 -0.67
N GLY A 88 -20.04 1.88 -1.91
CA GLY A 88 -20.42 3.17 -2.49
C GLY A 88 -20.39 3.16 -4.01
N LEU A 89 -21.02 4.16 -4.60
CA LEU A 89 -21.09 4.40 -6.04
C LEU A 89 -20.75 5.86 -6.34
N ALA A 90 -19.83 6.07 -7.28
CA ALA A 90 -19.56 7.37 -7.89
C ALA A 90 -19.84 7.32 -9.39
N VAL A 91 -20.58 8.30 -9.91
CA VAL A 91 -20.92 8.44 -11.34
C VAL A 91 -20.53 9.83 -11.81
N PHE A 92 -19.76 9.89 -12.88
CA PHE A 92 -19.23 11.11 -13.49
C PHE A 92 -19.71 11.21 -14.93
N ILE A 93 -20.39 12.30 -15.26
CA ILE A 93 -21.02 12.50 -16.57
C ILE A 93 -20.74 13.91 -17.07
N SER A 94 -20.23 14.01 -18.29
CA SER A 94 -20.14 15.26 -19.04
C SER A 94 -20.41 14.97 -20.53
N LYS A 95 -20.40 16.01 -21.37
CA LYS A 95 -20.71 15.82 -22.79
C LYS A 95 -19.69 14.88 -23.46
N GLY A 96 -20.18 13.72 -23.93
CA GLY A 96 -19.35 12.70 -24.58
C GLY A 96 -18.45 11.89 -23.65
N PHE A 97 -18.60 12.03 -22.33
CA PHE A 97 -17.83 11.28 -21.34
C PHE A 97 -18.74 10.81 -20.21
N SER A 98 -18.70 9.51 -19.91
CA SER A 98 -19.39 8.93 -18.76
C SER A 98 -18.55 7.83 -18.15
N LYS A 99 -18.42 7.84 -16.83
CA LYS A 99 -17.69 6.82 -16.08
C LYS A 99 -18.30 6.61 -14.71
N HIS A 100 -18.38 5.35 -14.28
CA HIS A 100 -18.86 4.99 -12.95
C HIS A 100 -17.84 4.11 -12.22
N PHE A 101 -17.84 4.18 -10.89
CA PHE A 101 -16.94 3.41 -10.03
C PHE A 101 -17.70 2.84 -8.85
N ASN A 102 -17.54 1.53 -8.62
CA ASN A 102 -18.01 0.87 -7.40
C ASN A 102 -16.92 0.98 -6.34
N LEU A 103 -17.17 1.82 -5.34
CA LEU A 103 -16.21 2.17 -4.31
C LEU A 103 -16.22 1.13 -3.18
N PRO A 104 -15.04 0.74 -2.68
CA PRO A 104 -14.92 -0.14 -1.52
C PRO A 104 -15.17 0.56 -0.19
N VAL A 105 -15.33 1.88 -0.21
CA VAL A 105 -15.71 2.72 0.92
C VAL A 105 -17.09 3.30 0.68
N SER A 106 -17.81 3.57 1.76
CA SER A 106 -19.05 4.34 1.68
C SER A 106 -18.75 5.81 1.42
N VAL A 107 -19.67 6.48 0.74
CA VAL A 107 -19.58 7.90 0.40
C VAL A 107 -20.86 8.60 0.83
N GLU A 108 -20.74 9.88 1.17
CA GLU A 108 -21.91 10.71 1.43
C GLU A 108 -22.76 10.85 0.16
N GLU A 109 -24.07 10.75 0.34
CA GLU A 109 -25.03 10.96 -0.72
C GLU A 109 -25.03 12.43 -1.17
N ARG A 110 -24.64 12.70 -2.43
CA ARG A 110 -24.52 14.06 -2.94
C ARG A 110 -24.57 14.13 -4.46
N VAL A 111 -25.08 15.25 -4.97
CA VAL A 111 -24.96 15.67 -6.37
C VAL A 111 -24.15 16.96 -6.44
N VAL A 112 -23.22 17.03 -7.39
CA VAL A 112 -22.40 18.22 -7.65
C VAL A 112 -22.38 18.47 -9.15
N VAL A 113 -22.66 19.71 -9.57
CA VAL A 113 -22.57 20.14 -10.97
C VAL A 113 -21.62 21.32 -11.04
N LEU A 114 -20.52 21.15 -11.77
CA LEU A 114 -19.43 22.15 -11.90
C LEU A 114 -18.88 22.13 -13.33
N ASP A 115 -17.89 22.97 -13.62
CA ASP A 115 -17.10 22.94 -14.87
C ASP A 115 -16.01 21.85 -14.89
N HIS A 116 -15.84 21.13 -13.78
CA HIS A 116 -14.91 20.01 -13.61
C HIS A 116 -15.52 18.93 -12.70
N PHE A 117 -14.99 17.71 -12.75
CA PHE A 117 -15.48 16.64 -11.88
C PHE A 117 -15.02 16.83 -10.42
N TYR A 118 -15.98 16.73 -9.49
CA TYR A 118 -15.69 16.71 -8.06
C TYR A 118 -15.15 15.35 -7.63
N VAL A 119 -13.83 15.18 -7.53
CA VAL A 119 -13.21 13.87 -7.27
C VAL A 119 -12.87 13.59 -5.79
N LEU A 120 -13.03 14.55 -4.88
CA LEU A 120 -12.66 14.37 -3.47
C LEU A 120 -13.27 13.13 -2.81
N PRO A 121 -14.57 12.79 -3.01
CA PRO A 121 -15.18 11.63 -2.34
C PRO A 121 -14.62 10.28 -2.81
N VAL A 122 -13.96 10.23 -3.97
CA VAL A 122 -13.37 8.97 -4.48
C VAL A 122 -11.91 8.77 -4.06
N LEU A 123 -11.24 9.80 -3.54
CA LEU A 123 -9.83 9.70 -3.15
C LEU A 123 -9.56 8.61 -2.10
N PRO A 124 -10.38 8.44 -1.05
CA PRO A 124 -10.14 7.36 -0.07
C PRO A 124 -10.17 5.96 -0.69
N ALA A 125 -10.90 5.77 -1.80
CA ALA A 125 -10.95 4.50 -2.50
C ALA A 125 -9.64 4.16 -3.23
N LEU A 126 -8.80 5.14 -3.57
CA LEU A 126 -7.46 4.91 -4.16
C LEU A 126 -6.52 4.21 -3.18
N HIS A 127 -6.68 4.51 -1.89
CA HIS A 127 -5.88 3.94 -0.81
C HIS A 127 -6.54 2.71 -0.18
N TYR A 128 -7.72 2.31 -0.67
CA TYR A 128 -8.42 1.16 -0.09
C TYR A 128 -7.68 -0.14 -0.40
N GLY A 129 -7.29 -0.86 0.64
CA GLY A 129 -6.46 -2.05 0.51
C GLY A 129 -5.00 -1.75 0.16
N PHE A 130 -4.63 -0.46 0.11
CA PHE A 130 -3.23 -0.07 0.07
C PHE A 130 -2.60 -0.41 1.42
N ARG A 131 -1.72 -1.39 1.37
CA ARG A 131 -0.86 -1.77 2.48
C ARG A 131 0.57 -1.83 1.98
N PHE A 132 1.48 -1.50 2.87
CA PHE A 132 2.91 -1.60 2.69
C PHE A 132 3.51 -2.17 3.96
N LEU A 133 4.73 -2.67 3.86
CA LEU A 133 5.45 -3.20 5.00
C LEU A 133 6.57 -2.25 5.38
N VAL A 134 6.91 -2.22 6.67
CA VAL A 134 8.10 -1.53 7.18
C VAL A 134 8.98 -2.55 7.88
N LEU A 135 10.20 -2.73 7.40
CA LEU A 135 11.20 -3.58 8.05
C LEU A 135 12.17 -2.69 8.83
N ALA A 136 12.04 -2.74 10.15
CA ALA A 136 12.94 -2.10 11.08
C ALA A 136 14.18 -2.98 11.29
N LEU A 137 15.34 -2.44 10.94
CA LEU A 137 16.66 -3.07 11.00
C LEU A 137 17.53 -2.32 12.00
N ASP A 138 17.57 -2.82 13.23
CA ASP A 138 18.56 -2.45 14.24
C ASP A 138 19.39 -3.70 14.57
N ARG A 139 20.67 -3.54 14.92
CA ARG A 139 21.54 -4.65 15.34
C ARG A 139 20.94 -5.44 16.51
N ASN A 140 20.22 -4.74 17.40
CA ASN A 140 19.62 -5.31 18.59
C ASN A 140 18.15 -5.70 18.41
N HIS A 141 17.50 -5.29 17.30
CA HIS A 141 16.07 -5.51 17.12
C HIS A 141 15.67 -5.52 15.65
N VAL A 142 15.08 -6.62 15.20
CA VAL A 142 14.49 -6.75 13.86
C VAL A 142 12.99 -6.92 14.01
N GLU A 143 12.23 -6.01 13.42
CA GLU A 143 10.77 -6.07 13.43
C GLU A 143 10.19 -5.76 12.05
N LEU A 144 9.16 -6.53 11.70
CA LEU A 144 8.37 -6.29 10.51
C LEU A 144 7.01 -5.72 10.93
N TYR A 145 6.60 -4.67 10.24
CA TYR A 145 5.34 -3.99 10.46
C TYR A 145 4.50 -4.06 9.21
N GLU A 146 3.20 -4.25 9.40
CA GLU A 146 2.20 -4.01 8.35
C GLU A 146 1.57 -2.64 8.57
N ALA A 147 1.58 -1.82 7.53
CA ALA A 147 1.04 -0.48 7.56
C ALA A 147 0.01 -0.28 6.45
N THR A 148 -1.02 0.49 6.76
CA THR A 148 -2.01 1.01 5.81
C THR A 148 -1.95 2.53 5.81
N ALA A 149 -2.84 3.21 5.09
CA ALA A 149 -2.94 4.66 5.14
C ALA A 149 -3.16 5.20 6.58
N ASP A 150 -3.87 4.46 7.43
CA ASP A 150 -4.37 4.97 8.71
C ASP A 150 -3.62 4.42 9.93
N GLN A 151 -2.99 3.26 9.82
CA GLN A 151 -2.39 2.57 10.96
C GLN A 151 -1.14 1.79 10.58
N ILE A 152 -0.30 1.54 11.59
CA ILE A 152 0.83 0.63 11.54
C ILE A 152 0.70 -0.36 12.69
N ARG A 153 1.00 -1.63 12.42
CA ARG A 153 0.98 -2.69 13.44
C ARG A 153 2.16 -3.63 13.27
N PRO A 154 2.77 -4.12 14.36
CA PRO A 154 3.78 -5.15 14.27
C PRO A 154 3.15 -6.42 13.68
N LEU A 155 3.82 -7.00 12.69
CA LEU A 155 3.49 -8.30 12.15
C LEU A 155 4.28 -9.34 12.95
N ASN A 156 3.59 -10.18 13.71
CA ASN A 156 4.24 -11.26 14.45
C ASN A 156 4.82 -12.28 13.47
N ALA A 157 6.09 -12.11 13.12
CA ALA A 157 6.85 -13.04 12.29
C ALA A 157 7.15 -14.37 13.02
N GLY A 158 6.87 -14.47 14.32
CA GLY A 158 7.27 -15.62 15.13
C GLY A 158 8.79 -15.85 15.05
N LYS A 159 9.24 -17.11 15.16
CA LYS A 159 10.65 -17.50 14.99
C LYS A 159 11.12 -17.57 13.53
N ILE A 160 10.35 -17.02 12.58
CA ILE A 160 10.67 -17.11 11.15
C ILE A 160 11.78 -16.12 10.77
N MET A 161 11.89 -15.01 11.50
CA MET A 161 13.00 -14.06 11.38
C MET A 161 13.76 -13.98 12.70
N PRO A 162 15.09 -13.77 12.66
CA PRO A 162 15.87 -13.55 13.86
C PRO A 162 15.46 -12.22 14.51
N GLU A 163 15.21 -12.22 15.82
CA GLU A 163 14.82 -10.99 16.54
C GLU A 163 16.03 -10.06 16.71
N THR A 164 17.25 -10.60 16.66
CA THR A 164 18.49 -9.86 16.87
C THR A 164 19.63 -10.37 15.98
N MET A 165 20.66 -9.53 15.76
CA MET A 165 21.89 -9.96 15.07
C MET A 165 22.59 -11.11 15.79
N HIS A 166 22.57 -11.11 17.13
CA HIS A 166 23.16 -12.19 17.93
C HIS A 166 22.44 -13.52 17.77
N GLU A 167 21.13 -13.53 17.51
CA GLU A 167 20.38 -14.76 17.25
C GLU A 167 20.72 -15.33 15.89
N ALA A 168 20.84 -14.47 14.88
CA ALA A 168 21.19 -14.90 13.52
C ALA A 168 22.58 -15.54 13.45
N LEU A 169 23.58 -14.85 14.00
CA LEU A 169 24.96 -15.33 13.99
C LEU A 169 25.21 -16.57 14.86
N LYS A 170 24.25 -16.98 15.72
CA LYS A 170 24.38 -18.21 16.54
C LYS A 170 24.21 -19.50 15.75
N PHE A 171 23.55 -19.47 14.58
CA PHE A 171 23.44 -20.67 13.75
C PHE A 171 24.78 -21.09 13.13
N ASP A 172 25.79 -20.22 13.16
CA ASP A 172 27.16 -20.51 12.74
C ASP A 172 28.11 -20.89 13.90
N VAL A 173 27.58 -21.29 15.07
CA VAL A 173 28.34 -22.22 15.94
C VAL A 173 28.20 -23.64 15.37
N LYS A 174 28.44 -23.80 14.07
CA LYS A 174 28.76 -25.08 13.45
C LYS A 174 30.26 -25.12 13.18
N GLY A 175 30.99 -25.38 14.26
CA GLY A 175 32.36 -25.84 14.18
C GLY A 175 33.41 -24.75 14.41
N ASN A 176 33.47 -24.22 15.63
CA ASN A 176 34.75 -23.78 16.20
C ASN A 176 34.77 -23.88 17.74
N ASP A 177 34.18 -24.95 18.28
CA ASP A 177 34.73 -25.58 19.49
C ASP A 177 36.02 -26.30 19.08
N GLN A 178 37.03 -25.54 18.68
CA GLN A 178 38.41 -25.93 18.91
C GLN A 178 38.84 -25.12 20.11
N ASP A 179 38.86 -25.81 21.24
CA ASP A 179 39.53 -25.41 22.47
C ASP A 179 40.87 -24.72 22.14
N PHE A 180 40.90 -23.38 22.14
CA PHE A 180 42.13 -22.59 22.03
C PHE A 180 42.88 -22.54 23.36
N HIS A 181 42.82 -23.61 24.15
CA HIS A 181 43.60 -23.79 25.36
C HIS A 181 44.55 -24.97 25.13
N ASN A 182 45.82 -24.64 24.83
CA ASN A 182 46.99 -25.54 24.75
C ASN A 182 47.06 -26.53 23.57
N SER A 183 47.55 -26.07 22.42
CA SER A 183 48.50 -26.88 21.66
C SER A 183 49.56 -26.02 20.98
N THR A 184 50.72 -25.93 21.63
CA THR A 184 51.97 -25.60 20.96
C THR A 184 52.55 -26.92 20.46
N THR A 185 52.25 -27.31 19.22
CA THR A 185 52.92 -28.42 18.55
C THR A 185 53.76 -27.87 17.40
N THR A 186 55.04 -27.69 17.69
CA THR A 186 56.08 -27.45 16.69
C THR A 186 56.41 -28.77 15.99
N VAL A 187 56.08 -28.90 14.71
CA VAL A 187 56.68 -29.88 13.81
C VAL A 187 57.00 -29.19 12.48
N ASN A 188 58.28 -29.07 12.16
CA ASN A 188 58.84 -28.69 10.86
C ASN A 188 58.39 -27.35 10.23
N GLY A 189 58.71 -26.24 10.89
CA GLY A 189 59.18 -25.03 10.18
C GLY A 189 58.21 -24.25 9.29
N SER A 190 56.89 -24.46 9.38
CA SER A 190 55.91 -23.61 8.70
C SER A 190 54.85 -23.12 9.68
N ASN A 191 54.88 -21.82 9.96
CA ASN A 191 53.77 -21.10 10.57
C ASN A 191 52.55 -21.19 9.65
N ILE A 192 51.51 -21.90 10.07
CA ILE A 192 50.17 -21.71 9.51
C ILE A 192 49.54 -20.59 10.36
N VAL A 193 49.89 -19.36 10.02
CA VAL A 193 49.12 -18.17 10.40
C VAL A 193 47.90 -18.17 9.48
N HIS A 194 46.70 -18.23 10.06
CA HIS A 194 45.46 -18.01 9.30
C HIS A 194 45.58 -16.72 8.49
N GLY A 195 45.16 -16.82 7.22
CA GLY A 195 45.56 -15.94 6.12
C GLY A 195 45.50 -14.44 6.39
N ALA A 196 46.47 -13.76 5.78
CA ALA A 196 46.58 -12.31 5.71
C ALA A 196 45.39 -11.68 4.97
N GLY A 197 44.83 -10.59 5.52
CA GLY A 197 44.17 -9.57 4.71
C GLY A 197 42.88 -8.94 5.25
N SER A 198 42.17 -9.55 6.19
CA SER A 198 40.90 -8.98 6.69
C SER A 198 41.17 -7.96 7.79
N SER A 199 40.88 -6.69 7.55
CA SER A 199 40.82 -5.73 8.66
C SER A 199 39.61 -6.09 9.55
N LYS A 200 39.64 -5.69 10.82
CA LYS A 200 38.47 -5.86 11.72
C LYS A 200 37.16 -5.29 11.14
N GLY A 201 37.27 -4.28 10.27
CA GLY A 201 36.12 -3.71 9.57
C GLY A 201 35.54 -4.65 8.51
N ASP A 202 36.39 -5.40 7.79
CA ASP A 202 35.95 -6.34 6.75
C ASP A 202 35.20 -7.53 7.35
N GLU A 203 35.65 -8.03 8.51
CA GLU A 203 34.96 -9.08 9.27
C GLU A 203 33.61 -8.61 9.82
N GLU A 204 33.51 -7.35 10.27
CA GLU A 204 32.24 -6.78 10.74
C GLU A 204 31.24 -6.61 9.59
N HIS A 205 31.70 -6.16 8.42
CA HIS A 205 30.84 -6.05 7.23
C HIS A 205 30.28 -7.39 6.77
N GLU A 206 31.09 -8.45 6.79
CA GLU A 206 30.61 -9.78 6.36
C GLU A 206 29.58 -10.35 7.34
N ARG A 207 29.78 -10.18 8.65
CA ARG A 207 28.78 -10.57 9.67
C ARG A 207 27.46 -9.80 9.53
N VAL A 208 27.51 -8.52 9.17
CA VAL A 208 26.29 -7.74 8.87
C VAL A 208 25.58 -8.29 7.65
N ARG A 209 26.32 -8.68 6.60
CA ARG A 209 25.73 -9.28 5.41
C ARG A 209 25.07 -10.63 5.72
N GLU A 210 25.72 -11.50 6.48
CA GLU A 210 25.18 -12.81 6.88
C GLU A 210 23.87 -12.65 7.67
N TRP A 211 23.86 -11.78 8.69
CA TRP A 211 22.65 -11.46 9.44
C TRP A 211 21.50 -11.00 8.53
N LEU A 212 21.79 -10.10 7.59
CA LEU A 212 20.78 -9.59 6.65
C LEU A 212 20.29 -10.66 5.66
N GLN A 213 21.11 -11.66 5.33
CA GLN A 213 20.67 -12.81 4.53
C GLN A 213 19.67 -13.69 5.27
N GLU A 214 19.88 -13.90 6.57
CA GLU A 214 18.92 -14.64 7.39
C GLU A 214 17.60 -13.88 7.55
N VAL A 215 17.67 -12.57 7.80
CA VAL A 215 16.48 -11.70 7.80
C VAL A 215 15.76 -11.77 6.46
N ASN A 216 16.48 -11.70 5.33
CA ASN A 216 15.85 -11.85 4.01
C ASN A 216 15.20 -13.22 3.81
N THR A 217 15.79 -14.30 4.32
CA THR A 217 15.24 -15.66 4.19
C THR A 217 13.92 -15.78 4.94
N GLY A 218 13.86 -15.25 6.17
CA GLY A 218 12.61 -15.18 6.91
C GLY A 218 11.58 -14.27 6.25
N LEU A 219 12.02 -13.13 5.71
CA LEU A 219 11.16 -12.20 4.98
C LEU A 219 10.56 -12.83 3.71
N ASP A 220 11.35 -13.55 2.91
CA ASP A 220 10.89 -14.26 1.71
C ASP A 220 9.84 -15.33 2.07
N THR A 221 9.98 -15.97 3.23
CA THR A 221 9.00 -16.93 3.77
C THR A 221 7.70 -16.25 4.22
N ILE A 222 7.72 -14.97 4.55
CA ILE A 222 6.51 -14.22 4.89
C ILE A 222 5.86 -13.68 3.61
N LEU A 223 6.67 -13.07 2.73
CA LEU A 223 6.22 -12.37 1.55
C LEU A 223 5.80 -13.30 0.40
N HIS A 224 6.45 -14.45 0.20
CA HIS A 224 6.19 -15.36 -0.92
C HIS A 224 5.99 -14.63 -2.27
N ASN A 225 4.72 -14.48 -2.70
CA ASN A 225 4.32 -13.86 -3.98
C ASN A 225 3.64 -12.48 -3.79
N GLU A 226 3.71 -11.89 -2.60
CA GLU A 226 3.16 -10.57 -2.35
C GLU A 226 3.98 -9.47 -3.04
N THR A 227 3.30 -8.49 -3.62
CA THR A 227 3.90 -7.35 -4.34
C THR A 227 3.74 -6.04 -3.58
N VAL A 228 3.54 -6.11 -2.27
CA VAL A 228 3.34 -4.95 -1.40
C VAL A 228 4.65 -4.16 -1.26
N PRO A 229 4.63 -2.82 -1.31
CA PRO A 229 5.83 -2.02 -1.12
C PRO A 229 6.48 -2.32 0.24
N LEU A 230 7.81 -2.40 0.27
CA LEU A 230 8.61 -2.60 1.48
C LEU A 230 9.49 -1.37 1.75
N VAL A 231 9.25 -0.71 2.87
CA VAL A 231 10.07 0.42 3.36
C VAL A 231 11.07 -0.11 4.38
N LEU A 232 12.33 0.30 4.24
CA LEU A 232 13.38 -0.04 5.20
C LEU A 232 13.50 1.08 6.25
N ALA A 233 13.58 0.70 7.52
CA ALA A 233 13.84 1.63 8.62
C ALA A 233 15.12 1.20 9.34
N GLY A 234 16.13 2.05 9.38
CA GLY A 234 17.43 1.75 9.96
C GLY A 234 18.51 2.70 9.47
N VAL A 235 19.74 2.49 9.93
CA VAL A 235 20.89 3.26 9.49
C VAL A 235 21.16 2.99 8.00
N ASP A 236 21.46 4.04 7.23
CA ASP A 236 21.64 4.00 5.78
C ASP A 236 22.57 2.88 5.30
N HIS A 237 23.65 2.66 6.04
CA HIS A 237 24.60 1.60 5.74
C HIS A 237 23.95 0.19 5.75
N VAL A 238 23.13 -0.09 6.76
CA VAL A 238 22.44 -1.39 6.91
C VAL A 238 21.37 -1.54 5.84
N CYS A 239 20.56 -0.51 5.61
CA CYS A 239 19.54 -0.51 4.56
C CYS A 239 20.17 -0.70 3.16
N GLY A 240 21.32 -0.07 2.91
CA GLY A 240 22.08 -0.22 1.67
C GLY A 240 22.57 -1.66 1.45
N ILE A 241 23.10 -2.32 2.49
CA ILE A 241 23.50 -3.73 2.39
C ILE A 241 22.27 -4.61 2.14
N PHE A 242 21.17 -4.38 2.86
CA PHE A 242 19.96 -5.20 2.72
C PHE A 242 19.39 -5.14 1.30
N ARG A 243 19.34 -3.95 0.67
CA ARG A 243 18.93 -3.80 -0.74
C ARG A 243 19.76 -4.62 -1.72
N ASN A 244 21.06 -4.82 -1.43
CA ASN A 244 21.93 -5.63 -2.27
C ASN A 244 21.77 -7.14 -2.02
N VAL A 245 21.25 -7.52 -0.86
CA VAL A 245 21.07 -8.93 -0.45
C VAL A 245 19.69 -9.45 -0.85
N THR A 246 18.66 -8.61 -0.74
CA THR A 246 17.28 -9.02 -0.99
C THR A 246 17.00 -9.25 -2.48
N LYS A 247 16.19 -10.26 -2.77
CA LYS A 247 15.64 -10.52 -4.11
C LYS A 247 14.28 -9.87 -4.32
N TYR A 248 13.74 -9.25 -3.26
CA TYR A 248 12.44 -8.62 -3.30
C TYR A 248 12.48 -7.35 -4.16
N LYS A 249 11.61 -7.26 -5.17
CA LYS A 249 11.66 -6.18 -6.17
C LYS A 249 10.91 -4.91 -5.77
N HIS A 250 10.08 -4.98 -4.73
CA HIS A 250 9.21 -3.88 -4.34
C HIS A 250 9.75 -3.12 -3.12
N VAL A 251 11.08 -3.09 -2.95
CA VAL A 251 11.74 -2.27 -1.94
C VAL A 251 11.76 -0.82 -2.40
N VAL A 252 11.35 0.08 -1.52
CA VAL A 252 11.33 1.53 -1.79
C VAL A 252 12.76 2.10 -1.71
N ASP A 253 13.06 3.06 -2.59
CA ASP A 253 14.40 3.66 -2.70
C ASP A 253 14.79 4.45 -1.44
N GLY A 254 13.83 5.11 -0.79
CA GLY A 254 14.04 5.80 0.48
C GLY A 254 14.05 4.86 1.68
N ASN A 255 14.74 5.27 2.75
CA ASN A 255 14.71 4.61 4.06
C ASN A 255 14.36 5.60 5.16
N ILE A 256 13.84 5.07 6.26
CA ILE A 256 13.55 5.80 7.49
C ILE A 256 14.78 5.74 8.38
N HIS A 257 15.28 6.90 8.81
CA HIS A 257 16.37 6.94 9.76
C HIS A 257 15.85 6.66 11.18
N LEU A 258 16.26 5.53 11.75
CA LEU A 258 15.96 5.20 13.13
C LEU A 258 17.01 5.87 14.03
N ASP A 259 16.63 6.97 14.68
CA ASP A 259 17.43 7.54 15.77
C ASP A 259 17.24 6.72 17.05
N ASN A 260 18.30 6.58 17.85
CA ASN A 260 18.42 5.71 19.04
C ASN A 260 17.37 5.95 20.16
N ASN A 261 16.38 6.82 19.98
CA ASN A 261 15.41 7.21 20.98
C ASN A 261 14.01 6.71 20.61
N ARG A 262 13.67 5.53 21.15
CA ARG A 262 12.34 4.90 21.22
C ARG A 262 11.49 4.95 19.94
N GLN A 263 11.29 3.75 19.37
CA GLN A 263 10.33 3.40 18.32
C GLN A 263 8.97 4.10 18.50
N ASN A 264 8.83 5.31 17.98
CA ASN A 264 7.53 5.92 17.84
C ASN A 264 6.92 5.36 16.55
N GLN A 265 6.15 4.28 16.69
CA GLN A 265 5.48 3.61 15.57
C GLN A 265 4.70 4.63 14.71
N GLN A 266 4.08 5.64 15.32
CA GLN A 266 3.38 6.69 14.59
C GLN A 266 4.32 7.58 13.76
N ALA A 267 5.50 7.93 14.29
CA ALA A 267 6.47 8.72 13.52
C ALA A 267 7.05 7.91 12.36
N MET A 268 7.34 6.62 12.59
CA MET A 268 7.77 5.70 11.53
C MET A 268 6.69 5.55 10.45
N HIS A 269 5.43 5.44 10.85
CA HIS A 269 4.30 5.38 9.92
C HIS A 269 4.18 6.64 9.06
N GLN A 270 4.26 7.83 9.66
CA GLN A 270 4.22 9.10 8.93
C GLN A 270 5.36 9.24 7.93
N GLN A 271 6.58 8.88 8.31
CA GLN A 271 7.72 8.92 7.40
C GLN A 271 7.59 7.87 6.29
N ALA A 272 7.12 6.67 6.61
CA ALA A 272 6.87 5.64 5.61
C ALA A 272 5.83 6.08 4.57
N LEU A 273 4.74 6.73 5.00
CA LEU A 273 3.71 7.25 4.09
C LEU A 273 4.22 8.31 3.10
N GLN A 274 5.32 9.00 3.40
CA GLN A 274 5.93 9.95 2.46
C GLN A 274 6.77 9.27 1.38
N LEU A 275 7.15 8.01 1.61
CA LEU A 275 8.04 7.25 0.74
C LEU A 275 7.29 6.33 -0.24
N VAL A 276 6.03 5.97 0.05
CA VAL A 276 5.21 5.06 -0.77
C VAL A 276 4.12 5.83 -1.51
#